data_AF-A0A1C2E4K3-F1
#
_entry.id   AF-A0A1C2E4K3-F1
#
_cell.length_a   1.000
_cell.length_b   1.000
_cell.length_c   1.000
_cell.angle_alpha   90.00
_cell.angle_beta   90.00
_cell.angle_gamma   90.00
#
_symmetry.space_group_name_H-M   'P 1'
#
loop_
_entity.id
_entity.type
_entity.pdbx_description
1 polymer ?
#
loop_
_entity_poly.entity_id
_entity_poly.type
_entity_poly.pdbx_seq_one_letter_code
_entity_poly.pdbx_strand_id
1 'polypeptide(L)'
;MRYTYLSGFMFSVGDAVGEFLTEEEKTEFEPLTLPQIVSEYIGDGFLDLLHAILFKRQIKVYIRRHMTPEGLEYVDPPFGQDTSFAEDYFEGDLYVFLTTVCALLDGEIKTRRKKLFGF
;
A
#
# COMPACT_ATOMS: atom_id res chain seq x y z
N MET A 1 -4.16 -15.96 6.12
CA MET A 1 -5.28 -15.27 5.45
C MET A 1 -4.90 -14.96 4.00
N ARG A 2 -5.85 -14.92 3.07
CA ARG A 2 -5.60 -14.43 1.71
C ARG A 2 -5.41 -12.90 1.81
N TYR A 3 -4.38 -12.35 1.18
CA TYR A 3 -4.11 -10.91 1.15
C TYR A 3 -3.62 -10.23 2.44
N THR A 4 -2.92 -10.94 3.35
CA THR A 4 -2.42 -10.39 4.63
C THR A 4 -1.59 -9.10 4.49
N TYR A 5 -0.71 -9.00 3.49
CA TYR A 5 0.12 -7.80 3.30
C TYR A 5 -0.73 -6.62 2.82
N LEU A 6 -1.66 -6.88 1.89
CA LEU A 6 -2.53 -5.85 1.34
C LEU A 6 -3.52 -5.32 2.39
N SER A 7 -4.15 -6.19 3.18
CA SER A 7 -4.99 -5.77 4.30
C SER A 7 -4.19 -4.96 5.34
N GLY A 8 -3.03 -5.47 5.77
CA GLY A 8 -2.20 -4.78 6.75
C GLY A 8 -1.69 -3.42 6.24
N PHE A 9 -1.35 -3.35 4.95
CA PHE A 9 -0.97 -2.09 4.32
C PHE A 9 -2.13 -1.10 4.29
N MET A 10 -3.35 -1.52 3.94
CA MET A 10 -4.50 -0.61 3.93
C MET A 10 -4.80 -0.04 5.31
N PHE A 11 -4.70 -0.83 6.39
CA PHE A 11 -4.81 -0.27 7.74
C PHE A 11 -3.70 0.73 8.05
N SER A 12 -2.44 0.43 7.67
CA SER A 12 -1.33 1.38 7.81
C SER A 12 -1.55 2.67 7.02
N VAL A 13 -2.17 2.59 5.83
CA VAL A 13 -2.54 3.76 5.04
C VAL A 13 -3.62 4.56 5.77
N GLY A 14 -4.65 3.89 6.29
CA GLY A 14 -5.75 4.54 7.02
C GLY A 14 -5.26 5.29 8.26
N ASP A 15 -4.37 4.66 9.04
CA ASP A 15 -3.71 5.32 10.17
C ASP A 15 -2.92 6.56 9.72
N ALA A 16 -2.18 6.44 8.62
CA ALA A 16 -1.28 7.49 8.14
C ALA A 16 -1.96 8.67 7.44
N VAL A 17 -3.17 8.47 6.89
CA VAL A 17 -3.98 9.55 6.31
C VAL A 17 -5.05 10.07 7.27
N GLY A 18 -5.15 9.48 8.46
CA GLY A 18 -6.10 9.88 9.48
C GLY A 18 -7.53 9.43 9.19
N GLU A 19 -7.73 8.39 8.38
CA GLU A 19 -9.06 7.86 8.04
C GLU A 19 -9.85 7.44 9.27
N PHE A 20 -9.16 6.88 10.27
CA PHE A 20 -9.78 6.38 11.50
C PHE A 20 -9.91 7.44 12.61
N LEU A 21 -9.48 8.67 12.34
CA LEU A 21 -9.59 9.78 13.28
C LEU A 21 -10.98 10.44 13.19
N THR A 22 -11.42 11.00 14.31
CA THR A 22 -12.60 11.87 14.32
C THR A 22 -12.32 13.18 13.59
N GLU A 23 -13.37 13.87 13.14
CA GLU A 23 -13.23 15.16 12.45
C GLU A 23 -12.52 16.23 13.29
N GLU A 24 -12.67 16.17 14.61
CA GLU A 24 -11.96 17.03 15.56
C GLU A 24 -10.45 16.74 15.55
N GLU A 25 -10.06 15.46 15.59
CA GLU A 25 -8.66 15.01 15.54
C GLU A 25 -8.01 15.29 14.17
N LYS A 26 -8.77 15.19 13.07
CA LYS A 26 -8.29 15.49 11.71
C LYS A 26 -7.87 16.95 11.54
N THR A 27 -8.39 17.87 12.36
CA THR A 27 -8.08 19.31 12.23
C THR A 27 -6.62 19.63 12.54
N GLU A 28 -5.98 18.82 13.41
CA GLU A 28 -4.57 18.99 13.81
C GLU A 28 -3.65 17.91 13.20
N PHE A 29 -4.20 17.02 12.37
CA PHE A 29 -3.47 15.90 11.79
C PHE A 29 -2.77 16.27 10.48
N GLU A 30 -1.49 15.94 10.37
CA GLU A 30 -0.72 16.07 9.13
C GLU A 30 -0.61 14.70 8.45
N PRO A 31 -1.34 14.45 7.33
CA PRO A 31 -1.33 13.16 6.67
C PRO A 31 0.01 12.90 5.99
N LEU A 32 0.47 11.65 6.05
CA LEU A 32 1.67 11.22 5.36
C LEU A 32 1.43 11.04 3.86
N THR A 33 2.48 11.27 3.08
CA THR A 33 2.46 11.01 1.64
C THR A 33 2.60 9.51 1.36
N LEU A 34 2.05 9.02 0.24
CA LEU A 34 2.13 7.61 -0.13
C LEU A 34 3.58 7.05 -0.15
N PRO A 35 4.62 7.79 -0.62
CA PRO A 35 6.00 7.34 -0.51
C PRO A 35 6.47 7.12 0.93
N GLN A 36 6.09 8.00 1.87
CA GLN A 36 6.42 7.86 3.29
C GLN A 36 5.75 6.63 3.88
N ILE A 37 4.45 6.44 3.61
CA ILE A 37 3.67 5.29 4.09
C ILE A 37 4.30 3.97 3.60
N VAL A 38 4.66 3.89 2.31
CA VAL A 38 5.30 2.69 1.75
C VAL A 38 6.66 2.44 2.39
N SER A 39 7.46 3.49 2.61
CA SER A 39 8.77 3.36 3.27
C SER A 39 8.64 2.85 4.71
N GLU A 40 7.73 3.44 5.49
CA GLU A 40 7.49 3.07 6.89
C GLU A 40 6.91 1.66 7.03
N TYR A 41 5.98 1.27 6.16
CA TYR A 41 5.37 -0.07 6.17
C TYR A 41 6.38 -1.19 5.92
N ILE A 42 7.40 -0.94 5.08
CA ILE A 42 8.40 -1.94 4.74
C ILE A 42 9.47 -2.08 5.83
N GLY A 43 10.00 -0.97 6.37
CA GLY A 43 11.13 -1.00 7.31
C GLY A 43 12.52 -1.07 6.63
N ASP A 44 13.58 -1.29 7.40
CA ASP A 44 14.99 -1.07 6.99
C ASP A 44 15.90 -2.32 6.92
N GLY A 45 15.41 -3.48 7.33
CA GLY A 45 16.18 -4.73 7.48
C GLY A 45 16.22 -5.64 6.25
N PHE A 46 16.95 -6.76 6.37
CA PHE A 46 17.02 -7.79 5.33
C PHE A 46 15.66 -8.51 5.13
N LEU A 47 14.95 -8.78 6.22
CA LEU A 47 13.61 -9.37 6.17
C LEU A 47 12.61 -8.43 5.47
N ASP A 48 12.85 -7.14 5.53
CA ASP A 48 12.00 -6.09 4.93
C ASP A 48 12.13 -6.05 3.41
N LEU A 49 13.30 -6.41 2.87
CA LEU A 49 13.45 -6.64 1.43
C LEU A 49 12.56 -7.82 0.95
N LEU A 50 12.51 -8.92 1.72
CA LEU A 50 11.62 -10.04 1.41
C LEU A 50 10.16 -9.63 1.54
N HIS A 51 9.82 -8.88 2.59
CA HIS A 51 8.49 -8.32 2.79
C HIS A 51 8.04 -7.48 1.58
N ALA A 52 8.87 -6.53 1.12
CA ALA A 52 8.57 -5.70 -0.04
C ALA A 52 8.35 -6.52 -1.32
N ILE A 53 9.17 -7.55 -1.56
CA ILE A 53 9.03 -8.45 -2.72
C ILE A 53 7.71 -9.24 -2.65
N LEU A 54 7.38 -9.79 -1.48
CA LEU A 54 6.16 -10.57 -1.27
C LEU A 54 4.91 -9.69 -1.36
N PHE A 55 4.97 -8.49 -0.79
CA PHE A 55 3.88 -7.53 -0.85
C PHE A 55 3.60 -7.09 -2.29
N LYS A 56 4.64 -6.69 -3.03
CA LYS A 56 4.52 -6.37 -4.46
C LYS A 56 3.92 -7.53 -5.26
N ARG A 57 4.38 -8.75 -5.01
CA ARG A 57 3.83 -9.94 -5.67
C ARG A 57 2.34 -10.13 -5.36
N GLN A 58 1.94 -9.88 -4.12
CA GLN A 58 0.55 -9.99 -3.70
C GLN A 58 -0.35 -8.96 -4.41
N ILE A 59 0.10 -7.71 -4.52
CA ILE A 59 -0.60 -6.67 -5.28
C ILE A 59 -0.79 -7.10 -6.73
N LYS A 60 0.27 -7.55 -7.41
CA LYS A 60 0.18 -8.01 -8.80
C LYS A 60 -0.79 -9.18 -9.00
N VAL A 61 -0.81 -10.12 -8.06
CA VAL A 61 -1.74 -11.25 -8.10
C VAL A 61 -3.18 -10.78 -7.88
N TYR A 62 -3.40 -9.81 -6.99
CA TYR A 62 -4.72 -9.20 -6.76
C TYR A 62 -5.22 -8.52 -8.04
N ILE A 63 -4.43 -7.60 -8.60
CA ILE A 63 -4.76 -6.88 -9.84
C ILE A 63 -5.13 -7.86 -10.95
N ARG A 64 -4.26 -8.86 -11.21
CA ARG A 64 -4.50 -9.83 -12.27
C ARG A 64 -5.80 -10.63 -12.11
N ARG A 65 -6.23 -10.88 -10.87
CA ARG A 65 -7.40 -11.71 -10.58
C ARG A 65 -8.71 -10.94 -10.69
N HIS A 66 -8.68 -9.65 -10.39
CA HIS A 66 -9.88 -8.83 -10.20
C HIS A 66 -9.95 -7.64 -11.15
N MET A 67 -9.07 -7.60 -12.16
CA MET A 67 -9.17 -6.65 -13.25
C MET A 67 -10.37 -7.00 -14.13
N THR A 68 -11.29 -6.05 -14.28
CA THR A 68 -12.41 -6.11 -15.22
C THR A 68 -12.19 -5.11 -16.37
N PRO A 69 -13.03 -5.16 -17.43
CA PRO A 69 -12.99 -4.15 -18.48
C PRO A 69 -13.23 -2.71 -17.99
N GLU A 70 -13.91 -2.54 -16.87
CA GLU A 70 -14.30 -1.26 -16.27
C GLU A 70 -13.27 -0.71 -15.28
N GLY A 71 -12.39 -1.56 -14.75
CA GLY A 71 -11.39 -1.18 -13.77
C GLY A 71 -11.01 -2.31 -12.83
N LEU A 72 -10.33 -1.99 -11.73
CA LEU A 72 -10.02 -2.97 -10.69
C LEU A 72 -11.15 -3.03 -9.67
N GLU A 73 -11.73 -4.22 -9.49
CA GLU A 73 -12.85 -4.43 -8.57
C GLU A 73 -12.41 -4.43 -7.10
N TYR A 74 -13.21 -3.82 -6.23
CA TYR A 74 -13.07 -3.86 -4.78
C TYR A 74 -13.63 -5.17 -4.21
N VAL A 75 -12.80 -6.21 -4.18
CA VAL A 75 -13.18 -7.53 -3.63
C VAL A 75 -12.72 -7.70 -2.18
N ASP A 76 -13.66 -8.01 -1.28
CA ASP A 76 -13.41 -8.37 0.12
C ASP A 76 -13.11 -9.89 0.28
N PRO A 77 -12.01 -10.28 0.94
CA PRO A 77 -10.84 -9.47 1.32
C PRO A 77 -9.91 -9.19 0.11
N PRO A 78 -9.13 -8.07 0.16
CA PRO A 78 -8.84 -7.25 1.34
C PRO A 78 -9.58 -5.91 1.41
N PHE A 79 -10.41 -5.57 0.42
CA PHE A 79 -11.10 -4.29 0.38
C PHE A 79 -12.56 -4.44 0.81
N GLY A 80 -12.84 -4.02 2.05
CA GLY A 80 -14.17 -3.98 2.65
C GLY A 80 -14.50 -2.56 3.10
N GLN A 81 -15.44 -2.41 4.04
CA GLN A 81 -15.86 -1.10 4.54
C GLN A 81 -14.68 -0.27 5.09
N ASP A 82 -13.76 -0.91 5.82
CA ASP A 82 -12.69 -0.21 6.54
C ASP A 82 -11.42 -0.01 5.72
N THR A 83 -11.38 -0.46 4.46
CA THR A 83 -10.16 -0.47 3.63
C THR A 83 -10.39 0.07 2.22
N SER A 84 -11.60 0.55 1.92
CA SER A 84 -12.01 1.05 0.59
C SER A 84 -12.11 2.58 0.56
N PHE A 85 -11.05 3.26 1.00
CA PHE A 85 -11.00 4.73 1.12
C PHE A 85 -9.82 5.34 0.33
N ALA A 86 -8.99 4.53 -0.34
CA ALA A 86 -7.75 5.01 -0.95
C ALA A 86 -7.96 6.15 -1.96
N GLU A 87 -9.05 6.10 -2.72
CA GLU A 87 -9.38 7.09 -3.76
C GLU A 87 -9.81 8.45 -3.18
N ASP A 88 -10.21 8.48 -1.90
CA ASP A 88 -10.58 9.72 -1.22
C ASP A 88 -9.33 10.54 -0.82
N TYR A 89 -8.17 9.88 -0.68
CA TYR A 89 -6.92 10.49 -0.21
C TYR A 89 -5.82 10.57 -1.28
N PHE A 90 -5.87 9.71 -2.31
CA PHE A 90 -4.85 9.65 -3.35
C PHE A 90 -5.47 9.82 -4.73
N GLU A 91 -4.71 10.46 -5.64
CA GLU A 91 -5.17 10.68 -7.01
C GLU A 91 -5.26 9.36 -7.80
N GLY A 92 -6.43 9.12 -8.40
CA GLY A 92 -6.71 7.99 -9.28
C GLY A 92 -7.51 6.88 -8.63
N ASP A 93 -7.89 5.88 -9.42
CA ASP A 93 -8.64 4.72 -8.96
C ASP A 93 -7.75 3.71 -8.20
N LEU A 94 -8.37 2.65 -7.67
CA LEU A 94 -7.66 1.57 -6.98
C LEU A 94 -6.51 0.97 -7.79
N TYR A 95 -6.67 0.88 -9.11
CA TYR A 95 -5.63 0.36 -9.97
C TYR A 95 -4.43 1.32 -10.02
N VAL A 96 -4.67 2.62 -10.20
CA VAL A 96 -3.64 3.67 -10.15
C VAL A 96 -2.95 3.67 -8.79
N PHE A 97 -3.71 3.59 -7.70
CA PHE A 97 -3.15 3.50 -6.35
C PHE A 97 -2.22 2.30 -6.20
N LEU A 98 -2.68 1.08 -6.50
CA LEU A 98 -1.90 -0.14 -6.31
C LEU A 98 -0.70 -0.25 -7.26
N THR A 99 -0.81 0.29 -8.47
CA THR A 99 0.33 0.35 -9.40
C THR A 99 1.36 1.38 -8.97
N THR A 100 0.95 2.49 -8.38
CA THR A 100 1.84 3.48 -7.75
C THR A 100 2.57 2.87 -6.56
N VAL A 101 1.86 2.16 -5.68
CA VAL A 101 2.48 1.40 -4.58
C VAL A 101 3.50 0.39 -5.11
N CYS A 102 3.18 -0.33 -6.19
CA CYS A 102 4.14 -1.24 -6.83
C CYS A 102 5.41 -0.53 -7.32
N ALA A 103 5.30 0.67 -7.87
CA ALA A 103 6.44 1.46 -8.35
C ALA A 103 7.30 1.98 -7.19
N LEU A 104 6.67 2.42 -6.09
CA LEU A 104 7.37 2.80 -4.86
C LEU A 104 8.12 1.61 -4.27
N LEU A 105 7.47 0.44 -4.18
CA LEU A 105 8.11 -0.80 -3.75
C LEU A 105 9.30 -1.17 -4.65
N ASP A 106 9.26 -0.87 -5.94
CA ASP A 106 10.42 -1.10 -6.83
C ASP A 106 11.61 -0.22 -6.49
N GLY A 107 11.38 1.06 -6.18
CA GLY A 107 12.42 1.97 -5.69
C GLY A 107 13.03 1.47 -4.38
N GLU A 108 12.16 1.12 -3.43
CA GLU A 108 12.49 0.58 -2.12
C GLU A 108 13.32 -0.73 -2.21
N ILE A 109 12.92 -1.67 -3.07
CA ILE A 109 13.63 -2.92 -3.33
C ILE A 109 15.00 -2.64 -3.95
N LYS A 110 15.10 -1.73 -4.92
CA LYS A 110 16.36 -1.39 -5.60
C LYS A 110 17.36 -0.78 -4.63
N THR A 111 16.92 0.20 -3.84
CA THR A 111 17.77 0.87 -2.84
C THR A 111 18.28 -0.12 -1.80
N ARG A 112 17.40 -0.98 -1.26
CA ARG A 112 17.81 -1.99 -0.26
C ARG A 112 18.73 -3.06 -0.84
N ARG A 113 18.47 -3.54 -2.06
CA ARG A 113 19.37 -4.50 -2.73
C ARG A 113 20.77 -3.93 -2.87
N LYS A 114 20.89 -2.67 -3.30
CA LYS A 114 22.18 -1.99 -3.39
C LYS A 114 22.88 -1.88 -2.03
N LYS A 115 22.14 -1.54 -0.97
CA LYS A 115 22.67 -1.43 0.40
C LYS A 115 23.14 -2.77 0.98
N LEU A 116 22.37 -3.84 0.76
CA LEU A 116 22.63 -5.17 1.34
C LEU A 116 23.67 -5.98 0.56
N PHE A 117 23.68 -5.85 -0.77
CA PHE A 117 24.50 -6.69 -1.64
C PHE A 117 25.61 -5.92 -2.39
N GLY A 118 25.67 -4.58 -2.26
CA GLY A 118 26.77 -3.78 -2.78
C GLY A 118 26.86 -3.67 -4.31
N PHE A 119 25.88 -4.16 -5.05
CA PHE A 119 25.77 -4.05 -6.51
C PHE A 119 24.57 -3.18 -6.92
#